data_AF-A0A1E5NY56-F1
#
_entry.id   AF-A0A1E5NY56-F1
#
_cell.length_a   1.000
_cell.length_b   1.000
_cell.length_c   1.000
_cell.angle_alpha   90.00
_cell.angle_beta   90.00
_cell.angle_gamma   90.00
#
_symmetry.space_group_name_H-M   'P 1'
#
loop_
_entity.id
_entity.type
_entity.pdbx_description
1 polymer ?
#
loop_
_entity_poly.entity_id
_entity_poly.type
_entity_poly.pdbx_seq_one_letter_code
_entity_poly.pdbx_strand_id
1 'polypeptide(L)' 'MSDYPIEIPDEMRQALETAHRQGLQLDLRRPAGRIRVDAEGRYASEGTGWQAGVEWSLRYIENIASGLTEGRS' A
#
# COMPACT_ATOMS: atom_id res chain seq x y z
N MET A 1 -23.13 13.37 -12.39
CA MET A 1 -22.95 11.91 -12.16
C MET A 1 -21.96 11.43 -13.20
N SER A 2 -20.70 11.19 -12.81
CA SER A 2 -19.71 10.55 -13.70
C SER A 2 -19.60 9.10 -13.26
N ASP A 3 -20.24 8.24 -14.05
CA ASP A 3 -20.18 6.79 -13.94
C ASP A 3 -19.13 6.34 -14.95
N TYR A 4 -17.87 6.26 -14.53
CA TYR A 4 -16.85 5.56 -15.28
C TYR A 4 -16.47 4.34 -14.44
N PRO A 5 -16.90 3.12 -14.80
CA PRO A 5 -16.12 1.97 -14.40
C PRO A 5 -14.82 2.13 -15.18
N ILE A 6 -13.74 2.54 -14.50
CA ILE A 6 -12.42 2.44 -15.10
C ILE A 6 -12.19 0.96 -15.33
N GLU A 7 -12.47 0.49 -16.55
CA GLU A 7 -12.11 -0.87 -16.95
C GLU A 7 -10.60 -0.98 -16.80
N ILE A 8 -10.17 -1.74 -15.81
CA ILE A 8 -8.76 -2.03 -15.60
C ILE A 8 -8.31 -2.83 -16.82
N PRO A 9 -7.33 -2.32 -17.61
CA PRO A 9 -6.83 -3.02 -18.78
C PRO A 9 -6.36 -4.43 -18.42
N ASP A 10 -6.54 -5.38 -19.34
CA ASP A 10 -6.17 -6.79 -19.09
C ASP A 10 -4.70 -6.96 -18.70
N GLU A 11 -3.81 -6.11 -19.25
CA GLU A 11 -2.39 -6.06 -18.88
C GLU A 11 -2.20 -5.71 -17.39
N MET A 12 -2.89 -4.67 -16.91
CA MET A 12 -2.84 -4.29 -15.49
C MET A 12 -3.43 -5.40 -14.60
N ARG A 13 -4.46 -6.10 -15.07
CA ARG A 13 -5.04 -7.25 -14.35
C ARG A 13 -4.06 -8.42 -14.26
N GLN A 14 -3.37 -8.77 -15.35
CA GLN A 14 -2.35 -9.81 -15.35
C GLN A 14 -1.15 -9.45 -14.47
N ALA A 15 -0.73 -8.18 -14.49
CA ALA A 15 0.32 -7.69 -13.58
C ALA A 15 -0.12 -7.85 -12.11
N LEU A 16 -1.39 -7.53 -11.80
CA LEU A 16 -1.98 -7.70 -10.47
C LEU A 16 -2.00 -9.17 -10.03
N GLU A 17 -2.48 -10.07 -10.88
CA GLU A 17 -2.53 -11.52 -10.61
C GLU A 17 -1.12 -12.12 -10.43
N THR A 18 -0.16 -11.64 -11.20
CA THR A 18 1.25 -12.04 -11.10
C THR A 18 1.84 -11.58 -9.77
N ALA A 19 1.60 -10.33 -9.38
CA ALA A 19 2.03 -9.79 -8.10
C ALA A 19 1.42 -10.57 -6.92
N HIS A 20 0.13 -10.92 -7.01
CA HIS A 20 -0.54 -11.73 -6.00
C HIS A 20 0.07 -13.13 -5.88
N ARG A 21 0.30 -13.82 -7.00
CA ARG A 21 0.90 -15.15 -7.05
C ARG A 21 2.33 -15.17 -6.50
N GLN A 22 3.06 -14.08 -6.72
CA GLN A 22 4.41 -13.90 -6.20
C GLN A 22 4.43 -13.48 -4.71
N GLY A 23 3.27 -13.16 -4.11
CA GLY A 23 3.18 -12.74 -2.72
C GLY A 23 3.73 -11.33 -2.47
N LEU A 24 3.80 -10.48 -3.50
CA LEU A 24 4.39 -9.14 -3.40
C LEU A 24 3.67 -8.25 -2.37
N GLN A 25 2.40 -8.53 -2.06
CA GLN A 25 1.67 -7.89 -0.97
C GLN A 25 2.32 -8.11 0.41
N LEU A 26 2.88 -9.30 0.67
CA LEU A 26 3.60 -9.60 1.91
C LEU A 26 4.94 -8.85 1.92
N ASP A 27 5.59 -8.77 0.76
CA ASP A 27 6.82 -8.03 0.57
C ASP A 27 6.65 -6.52 0.69
N LEU A 28 5.44 -5.99 0.48
CA LEU A 28 5.12 -4.56 0.70
C LEU A 28 4.75 -4.26 2.16
N ARG A 29 4.09 -5.17 2.88
CA ARG A 29 3.79 -5.02 4.31
C ARG A 29 5.06 -4.99 5.17
N ARG A 30 6.09 -5.74 4.77
CA ARG A 30 7.39 -5.79 5.47
C ARG A 30 8.14 -4.46 5.52
N PRO A 31 8.38 -3.74 4.42
CA PRO A 31 9.00 -2.41 4.43
C PRO A 31 8.06 -1.38 5.08
N ALA A 32 6.74 -1.50 4.96
CA ALA A 32 5.81 -0.63 5.70
C ALA A 32 6.06 -0.71 7.23
N GLY A 33 6.13 -1.92 7.78
CA GLY A 33 6.48 -2.09 9.20
C GLY A 33 7.85 -1.51 9.58
N ARG A 34 8.86 -1.65 8.71
CA ARG A 34 10.20 -1.09 8.94
C ARG A 34 10.22 0.44 8.89
N ILE A 35 9.50 1.03 7.94
CA ILE A 35 9.37 2.49 7.81
C ILE A 35 8.72 3.07 9.07
N ARG A 36 7.68 2.40 9.59
CA ARG A 36 7.03 2.81 10.84
C ARG A 36 8.00 2.85 12.01
N VAL A 37 8.73 1.76 12.25
CA VAL A 37 9.69 1.66 13.37
C VAL A 37 10.83 2.67 13.21
N ASP A 38 11.35 2.84 11.99
CA ASP A 38 12.42 3.81 11.70
C ASP A 38 11.95 5.25 11.94
N ALA A 39 10.74 5.58 11.50
CA ALA A 39 10.17 6.91 11.70
C ALA A 39 9.85 7.20 13.17
N GLU A 40 9.28 6.23 13.89
CA GLU A 40 9.07 6.31 15.34
C GLU A 40 10.41 6.53 16.06
N GLY A 41 11.48 5.81 15.69
CA GLY A 41 12.80 5.99 16.30
C GLY A 41 13.47 7.33 16.00
N ARG A 42 13.31 7.87 14.78
CA ARG A 42 13.98 9.10 14.35
C ARG A 42 13.24 10.37 14.74
N TYR A 43 11.91 10.33 14.71
CA TYR A 43 11.08 11.53 14.81
C TYR A 43 10.21 11.58 16.07
N ALA A 44 10.31 10.60 16.98
CA ALA A 44 9.53 10.60 18.25
C ALA A 44 9.58 11.93 19.02
N SER A 45 10.66 12.71 18.90
CA SER A 45 10.83 14.01 19.56
C SER A 45 10.41 15.23 18.72
N GLU A 46 10.07 15.08 17.44
CA GLU A 46 9.87 16.21 16.49
C GLU A 46 8.41 16.71 16.38
N GLY A 47 7.55 16.42 17.36
CA GLY A 47 6.13 16.83 17.35
C GLY A 47 5.26 15.91 16.48
N THR A 48 3.96 16.20 16.30
CA THR A 48 3.01 15.24 15.68
C THR A 48 2.90 15.32 14.15
N GLY A 49 3.54 16.30 13.50
CA GLY A 49 3.39 16.55 12.06
C GLY A 49 3.95 15.44 11.16
N TRP A 50 5.06 14.81 11.54
CA TRP A 50 5.65 13.70 10.78
C TRP A 50 4.79 12.43 10.85
N GLN A 51 4.09 12.23 11.97
CA GLN A 51 3.26 11.04 12.21
C GLN A 51 2.15 10.95 11.17
N ALA A 52 1.47 12.06 10.85
CA ALA A 52 0.43 12.09 9.84
C ALA A 52 0.96 11.72 8.44
N GLY A 53 2.16 12.17 8.08
CA GLY A 53 2.80 11.82 6.80
C GLY A 53 3.16 10.33 6.72
N VAL A 54 3.72 9.78 7.80
CA VAL A 54 4.06 8.36 7.90
C VAL A 54 2.80 7.50 7.86
N GLU A 55 1.77 7.85 8.64
CA GLU A 55 0.50 7.12 8.64
C GLU A 55 -0.18 7.14 7.27
N TRP A 56 -0.13 8.26 6.55
CA TRP A 56 -0.65 8.35 5.18
C TRP A 56 0.11 7.42 4.22
N SER A 57 1.45 7.44 4.26
CA SER A 57 2.28 6.59 3.41
C SER A 57 2.09 5.11 3.70
N LEU A 58 2.00 4.72 4.97
CA LEU A 58 1.73 3.34 5.38
C LEU A 58 0.37 2.88 4.88
N ARG A 59 -0.67 3.70 5.06
CA ARG A 59 -2.03 3.38 4.59
C ARG A 59 -2.09 3.25 3.06
N TYR A 60 -1.32 4.04 2.33
CA TYR A 60 -1.20 3.91 0.87
C TYR A 60 -0.59 2.56 0.47
N ILE A 61 0.49 2.12 1.12
CA ILE A 61 1.13 0.82 0.87
C ILE A 61 0.20 -0.33 1.26
N GLU A 62 -0.49 -0.23 2.39
CA GLU A 62 -1.48 -1.21 2.83
C GLU A 62 -2.65 -1.32 1.85
N ASN A 63 -3.16 -0.19 1.34
CA ASN A 63 -4.21 -0.18 0.32
C ASN A 63 -3.77 -0.84 -0.98
N ILE A 64 -2.52 -0.61 -1.43
CA ILE A 64 -1.97 -1.33 -2.59
C ILE A 64 -1.90 -2.82 -2.28
N ALA A 65 -1.34 -3.21 -1.14
CA ALA A 65 -1.21 -4.61 -0.74
C ALA A 65 -2.58 -5.31 -0.62
N SER A 66 -3.61 -4.62 -0.11
CA SER A 66 -4.98 -5.11 -0.06
C SER A 66 -5.62 -5.17 -1.45
N GLY A 67 -5.43 -4.16 -2.30
CA GLY A 67 -5.91 -4.20 -3.70
C GLY A 67 -5.30 -5.35 -4.52
N LEU A 68 -4.04 -5.72 -4.24
CA LEU A 68 -3.40 -6.91 -4.81
C LEU A 68 -3.99 -8.23 -4.28
N THR A 69 -4.68 -8.22 -3.13
CA THR A 69 -5.26 -9.40 -2.48
C THR A 69 -6.77 -9.53 -2.74
N GLU A 70 -7.48 -8.41 -2.77
CA GLU A 70 -8.94 -8.32 -2.81
C GLU A 70 -9.48 -8.10 -4.24
N GLY A 71 -8.59 -8.04 -5.24
CA GLY A 71 -8.91 -7.90 -6.67
C GLY A 71 -9.54 -9.13 -7.32
N ARG A 72 -10.60 -9.70 -6.70
CA ARG A 72 -11.82 -10.31 -7.27
C ARG A 72 -12.50 -11.20 -6.21
N SER A 73 -13.69 -10.81 -5.79
CA SER A 73 -14.85 -11.69 -6.03
C SER A 73 -15.41 -11.37 -7.41
#